data_AF-A0A0A2MNM5-F1
#
_entry.id   AF-A0A0A2MNM5-F1
#
_cell.length_a   1.000
_cell.length_b   1.000
_cell.length_c   1.000
_cell.angle_alpha   90.00
_cell.angle_beta   90.00
_cell.angle_gamma   90.00
#
_symmetry.space_group_name_H-M   'P 1'
#
loop_
_entity.id
_entity.type
_entity.pdbx_description
1 polymer ?
#
loop_
_entity_poly.entity_id
_entity_poly.type
_entity_poly.pdbx_seq_one_letter_code
_entity_poly.pdbx_strand_id
1 'polypeptide(L)'
;MRIAFGWYSFKVKSYSAKDLELDIEQWKDSSFEVRQKVFHLFWIPVFSLGKLYALKKQGKLYDLQENIVVKIRNKGRIRTPWYSFLLPILLIAIPIITGIYIYIAESIMKNNHYREDKKQYEIAITDVQNKLQKLSKNAYLRIINTEKPDNEKTLLKLIDFNNNNYRFIIKKVRFPKNSNEKYYFEDFGIDTLTFTKNELQKAICTDYDIVKEYKPYGVRFFGKEKYRIESIEYFDKPVIDGNIDWDFWNVIRKQKFQYYNSRFTGYKNERSWTFKLTFQNFGIPVNLIKIQNIENKIQWTDNLPIEFKSYEYLSDIYVQASTTSDPDTLKFKSKFIFEDSFKNKYEYIVKGDGAWYEIIRN
;
A
#
# COMPACT_ATOMS: atom_id res chain seq x y z
N MET A 1 -35.42 16.09 1.85
CA MET A 1 -35.35 14.63 2.07
C MET A 1 -36.62 14.20 2.80
N ARG A 2 -37.39 13.24 2.29
CA ARG A 2 -38.61 12.75 2.98
C ARG A 2 -38.30 11.37 3.57
N ILE A 3 -38.39 11.25 4.89
CA ILE A 3 -38.26 9.96 5.59
C ILE A 3 -39.60 9.25 5.46
N ALA A 4 -39.63 8.07 4.83
CA ALA A 4 -40.84 7.26 4.70
C ALA A 4 -40.94 6.30 5.89
N PHE A 5 -41.87 6.54 6.81
CA PHE A 5 -42.16 5.64 7.92
C PHE A 5 -43.67 5.43 8.04
N GLY A 6 -44.06 4.32 8.67
CA GLY A 6 -45.47 3.98 8.84
C GLY A 6 -45.65 2.55 9.34
N TRP A 7 -46.85 2.02 9.15
CA TRP A 7 -47.14 0.61 9.37
C TRP A 7 -47.80 0.01 8.15
N TYR A 8 -47.44 -1.24 7.86
CA TYR A 8 -48.20 -2.07 6.92
C TYR A 8 -48.44 -3.45 7.55
N SER A 9 -49.24 -4.25 6.87
CA SER A 9 -49.44 -5.65 7.26
C SER A 9 -49.19 -6.58 6.07
N PHE A 10 -48.53 -7.69 6.33
CA PHE A 10 -48.33 -8.75 5.34
C PHE A 10 -48.90 -10.07 5.86
N LYS A 11 -49.37 -10.92 4.94
CA LYS A 11 -49.98 -12.20 5.27
C LYS A 11 -48.92 -13.17 5.80
N VAL A 12 -49.18 -13.76 6.96
CA VAL A 12 -48.33 -14.81 7.57
C VAL A 12 -48.95 -16.19 7.37
N LYS A 13 -50.26 -16.29 7.55
CA LYS A 13 -51.00 -17.54 7.43
C LYS A 13 -52.42 -17.28 6.95
N SER A 14 -53.04 -18.26 6.30
CA SER A 14 -54.46 -18.23 5.94
C SER A 14 -55.13 -19.53 6.33
N TYR A 15 -56.42 -19.45 6.63
CA TYR A 15 -57.30 -20.56 6.97
C TYR A 15 -58.54 -20.49 6.08
N SER A 16 -59.03 -21.66 5.67
CA SER A 16 -60.34 -21.82 5.04
C SER A 16 -61.44 -21.93 6.09
N ALA A 17 -62.71 -21.79 5.67
CA ALA A 17 -63.86 -22.03 6.56
C ALA A 17 -63.84 -23.45 7.14
N LYS A 18 -63.43 -24.43 6.33
CA LYS A 18 -63.28 -25.84 6.74
C LYS A 18 -62.21 -26.00 7.83
N ASP A 19 -61.07 -25.32 7.73
CA ASP A 19 -60.00 -25.39 8.73
C ASP A 19 -60.46 -24.90 10.11
N LEU A 20 -61.45 -24.00 10.15
CA LEU A 20 -62.01 -23.39 11.35
C LEU A 20 -63.35 -24.00 11.78
N GLU A 21 -63.80 -25.08 11.12
CA GLU A 21 -65.08 -25.73 11.41
C GLU A 21 -66.23 -24.72 11.39
N LEU A 22 -66.28 -23.91 10.33
CA LEU A 22 -67.33 -22.96 10.02
C LEU A 22 -68.18 -23.47 8.87
N ASP A 23 -69.42 -22.97 8.76
CA ASP A 23 -70.32 -23.29 7.66
C ASP A 23 -69.72 -22.86 6.31
N ILE A 24 -69.45 -23.82 5.44
CA ILE A 24 -68.76 -23.58 4.17
C ILE A 24 -69.63 -22.74 3.23
N GLU A 25 -70.95 -22.92 3.25
CA GLU A 25 -71.86 -22.19 2.37
C GLU A 25 -71.94 -20.71 2.76
N GLN A 26 -71.96 -20.41 4.06
CA GLN A 26 -71.97 -19.03 4.56
C GLN A 26 -70.71 -18.25 4.18
N TRP A 27 -69.55 -18.93 4.16
CA TRP A 27 -68.24 -18.31 3.98
C TRP A 27 -67.62 -18.61 2.60
N LYS A 28 -68.45 -18.94 1.62
CA LYS A 28 -68.04 -19.16 0.24
C LYS A 28 -67.25 -17.95 -0.28
N ASP A 29 -66.14 -18.23 -0.96
CA ASP A 29 -65.19 -17.23 -1.50
C ASP A 29 -64.53 -16.30 -0.46
N SER A 30 -64.53 -16.70 0.81
CA SER A 30 -63.88 -15.96 1.89
C SER A 30 -62.66 -16.71 2.43
N SER A 31 -61.62 -15.97 2.84
CA SER A 31 -60.46 -16.55 3.52
C SER A 31 -60.13 -15.81 4.80
N PHE A 32 -59.69 -16.54 5.81
CA PHE A 32 -59.35 -16.00 7.13
C PHE A 32 -57.82 -15.83 7.18
N GLU A 33 -57.35 -14.60 7.11
CA GLU A 33 -55.92 -14.28 7.08
C GLU A 33 -55.42 -13.83 8.45
N VAL A 34 -54.27 -14.37 8.85
CA VAL A 34 -53.46 -13.81 9.95
C VAL A 34 -52.31 -13.04 9.34
N ARG A 35 -52.31 -11.74 9.58
CA ARG A 35 -51.33 -10.79 9.06
C ARG A 35 -50.44 -10.30 10.19
N GLN A 36 -49.19 -10.01 9.89
CA GLN A 36 -48.25 -9.40 10.81
C GLN A 36 -48.25 -7.90 10.57
N LYS A 37 -48.68 -7.12 11.55
CA LYS A 37 -48.53 -5.67 11.52
C LYS A 37 -47.10 -5.32 11.91
N VAL A 38 -46.41 -4.51 11.11
CA VAL A 38 -45.03 -4.08 11.41
C VAL A 38 -44.92 -2.57 11.30
N PHE A 39 -44.09 -1.99 12.16
CA PHE A 39 -43.57 -0.66 11.94
C PHE A 39 -42.42 -0.76 10.94
N HIS A 40 -42.35 0.16 9.98
CA HIS A 40 -41.29 0.19 9.00
C HIS A 40 -40.64 1.57 8.88
N LEU A 41 -39.38 1.57 8.47
CA LEU A 41 -38.61 2.74 8.07
C LEU A 41 -38.04 2.45 6.68
N PHE A 42 -38.27 3.34 5.71
CA PHE A 42 -37.92 3.14 4.30
C PHE A 42 -38.42 1.81 3.72
N TRP A 43 -39.66 1.43 4.07
CA TRP A 43 -40.29 0.14 3.73
C TRP A 43 -39.61 -1.11 4.32
N ILE A 44 -38.61 -0.95 5.19
CA ILE A 44 -37.93 -2.04 5.88
C ILE A 44 -38.59 -2.26 7.26
N PRO A 45 -39.07 -3.47 7.59
CA PRO A 45 -39.60 -3.79 8.91
C PRO A 45 -38.57 -3.55 10.01
N VAL A 46 -38.97 -2.81 11.05
CA VAL A 46 -38.12 -2.56 12.23
C VAL A 46 -38.51 -3.47 13.38
N PHE A 47 -39.80 -3.51 13.71
CA PHE A 47 -40.34 -4.39 14.74
C PHE A 47 -41.81 -4.73 14.50
N SER A 48 -42.22 -5.84 15.10
CA SER A 48 -43.59 -6.32 15.12
C SER A 48 -44.48 -5.42 15.99
N LEU A 49 -45.64 -5.02 15.45
CA LEU A 49 -46.71 -4.30 16.18
C LEU A 49 -47.86 -5.23 16.61
N GLY A 50 -47.67 -6.56 16.52
CA GLY A 50 -48.71 -7.55 16.80
C GLY A 50 -49.36 -8.18 15.56
N LYS A 51 -50.41 -8.97 15.78
CA LYS A 51 -51.11 -9.72 14.73
C LYS A 51 -52.43 -9.04 14.38
N LEU A 52 -52.78 -9.04 13.10
CA LEU A 52 -54.07 -8.59 12.60
C LEU A 52 -54.79 -9.80 12.00
N TYR A 53 -56.01 -10.07 12.48
CA TYR A 53 -56.86 -11.14 12.00
C TYR A 53 -57.91 -10.51 11.09
N ALA A 54 -57.94 -10.91 9.82
CA ALA A 54 -58.81 -10.30 8.83
C ALA A 54 -59.56 -11.35 8.01
N LEU A 55 -60.79 -11.03 7.66
CA LEU A 55 -61.55 -11.72 6.63
C LEU A 55 -61.21 -11.08 5.29
N LYS A 56 -60.68 -11.85 4.35
CA LYS A 56 -60.53 -11.41 2.98
C LYS A 56 -61.71 -11.91 2.15
N LYS A 57 -62.55 -10.98 1.68
CA LYS A 57 -63.72 -11.25 0.84
C LYS A 57 -63.72 -10.26 -0.32
N GLN A 58 -63.83 -10.76 -1.55
CA GLN A 58 -63.82 -9.95 -2.78
C GLN A 58 -62.62 -8.97 -2.86
N GLY A 59 -61.44 -9.43 -2.44
CA GLY A 59 -60.21 -8.62 -2.46
C GLY A 59 -60.11 -7.56 -1.35
N LYS A 60 -61.16 -7.32 -0.57
CA LYS A 60 -61.17 -6.39 0.56
C LYS A 60 -60.90 -7.13 1.88
N LEU A 61 -60.28 -6.44 2.82
CA LEU A 61 -60.00 -6.93 4.17
C LEU A 61 -61.00 -6.32 5.15
N TYR A 62 -61.59 -7.17 6.00
CA TYR A 62 -62.52 -6.81 7.05
C TYR A 62 -62.03 -7.33 8.39
N ASP A 63 -62.36 -6.65 9.49
CA ASP A 63 -62.04 -7.12 10.82
C ASP A 63 -62.78 -8.41 11.15
N LEU A 64 -62.08 -9.34 11.81
CA LEU A 64 -62.63 -10.64 12.17
C LEU A 64 -63.37 -10.57 13.50
N GLN A 65 -64.52 -11.22 13.59
CA GLN A 65 -65.24 -11.37 14.86
C GLN A 65 -64.41 -12.21 15.86
N GLU A 66 -64.45 -11.84 17.15
CA GLU A 66 -63.57 -12.44 18.18
C GLU A 66 -63.77 -13.95 18.34
N ASN A 67 -65.00 -14.45 18.15
CA ASN A 67 -65.29 -15.89 18.17
C ASN A 67 -64.47 -16.68 17.14
N ILE A 68 -64.25 -16.12 15.95
CA ILE A 68 -63.42 -16.75 14.91
C ILE A 68 -61.93 -16.59 15.24
N VAL A 69 -61.53 -15.45 15.81
CA VAL A 69 -60.14 -15.23 16.28
C VAL A 69 -59.74 -16.29 17.31
N VAL A 70 -60.62 -16.60 18.26
CA VAL A 70 -60.40 -17.66 19.27
C VAL A 70 -60.20 -19.02 18.59
N LYS A 71 -61.03 -19.37 17.60
CA LYS A 71 -60.85 -20.61 16.83
C LYS A 71 -59.49 -20.68 16.14
N ILE A 72 -59.02 -19.58 15.54
CA ILE A 72 -57.70 -19.52 14.91
C ILE A 72 -56.58 -19.70 15.96
N ARG A 73 -56.68 -19.06 17.14
CA ARG A 73 -55.70 -19.19 18.22
C ARG A 73 -55.63 -20.63 18.76
N ASN A 74 -56.76 -21.31 18.85
CA ASN A 74 -56.85 -22.71 19.30
C ASN A 74 -56.18 -23.69 18.32
N LYS A 75 -56.06 -23.35 17.03
CA LYS A 75 -55.31 -24.17 16.04
C LYS A 75 -53.79 -24.08 16.21
N GLY A 76 -53.27 -23.16 17.04
CA GLY A 76 -51.87 -23.10 17.43
C GLY A 76 -51.24 -21.71 17.38
N ARG A 77 -50.09 -21.57 18.04
CA ARG A 77 -49.36 -20.29 18.14
C ARG A 77 -48.71 -19.90 16.81
N ILE A 78 -49.19 -18.81 16.22
CA ILE A 78 -48.62 -18.24 14.99
C ILE A 78 -47.40 -17.39 15.36
N ARG A 79 -46.20 -17.89 15.07
CA ARG A 79 -44.94 -17.18 15.36
C ARG A 79 -44.82 -15.89 14.55
N THR A 80 -44.11 -14.91 15.09
CA THR A 80 -43.72 -13.70 14.36
C THR A 80 -42.59 -14.06 13.39
N PRO A 81 -42.73 -13.76 12.09
CA PRO A 81 -41.66 -14.03 11.13
C PRO A 81 -40.42 -13.21 11.44
N TRP A 82 -39.24 -13.83 11.36
CA TRP A 82 -37.96 -13.20 11.70
C TRP A 82 -37.67 -11.93 10.90
N TYR A 83 -38.14 -11.85 9.66
CA TYR A 83 -38.01 -10.69 8.78
C TYR A 83 -38.86 -9.49 9.22
N SER A 84 -39.63 -9.59 10.31
CA SER A 84 -40.26 -8.44 10.97
C SER A 84 -39.24 -7.54 11.70
N PHE A 85 -38.00 -8.03 11.86
CA PHE A 85 -36.88 -7.36 12.52
C PHE A 85 -35.71 -7.11 11.56
N LEU A 86 -36.01 -6.90 10.27
CA LEU A 86 -35.00 -6.81 9.24
C LEU A 86 -34.04 -5.64 9.46
N LEU A 87 -34.53 -4.47 9.89
CA LEU A 87 -33.67 -3.31 10.16
C LEU A 87 -32.67 -3.56 11.30
N PRO A 88 -33.06 -4.02 12.51
CA PRO A 88 -32.11 -4.42 13.55
C PRO A 88 -31.11 -5.49 13.10
N ILE A 89 -31.57 -6.49 12.33
CA ILE A 89 -30.69 -7.55 11.79
C ILE A 89 -29.64 -6.94 10.86
N LEU A 90 -30.04 -6.04 9.95
CA LEU A 90 -29.10 -5.36 9.05
C LEU A 90 -28.11 -4.47 9.81
N LEU A 91 -28.57 -3.75 10.84
CA LEU A 91 -27.70 -2.91 11.68
C LEU A 91 -26.61 -3.70 12.42
N ILE A 92 -26.86 -4.98 12.69
CA ILE A 92 -25.87 -5.89 13.31
C ILE A 92 -25.02 -6.59 12.24
N ALA A 93 -25.66 -7.09 11.18
CA ALA A 93 -24.99 -7.87 10.15
C ALA A 93 -23.99 -7.05 9.33
N ILE A 94 -24.32 -5.80 9.00
CA ILE A 94 -23.45 -4.93 8.19
C ILE A 94 -22.10 -4.70 8.89
N PRO A 95 -22.04 -4.21 10.16
CA PRO A 95 -20.77 -4.05 10.85
C PRO A 95 -19.95 -5.33 10.98
N ILE A 96 -20.60 -6.48 11.22
CA ILE A 96 -19.90 -7.77 11.32
C ILE A 96 -19.24 -8.13 9.98
N ILE A 97 -20.01 -8.06 8.89
CA ILE A 97 -19.51 -8.39 7.55
C ILE A 97 -18.39 -7.43 7.15
N THR A 98 -18.58 -6.12 7.38
CA THR A 98 -17.56 -5.11 7.10
C THR A 98 -16.31 -5.31 7.95
N GLY A 99 -16.45 -5.64 9.23
CA GLY A 99 -15.31 -5.92 10.11
C GLY A 99 -14.50 -7.14 9.68
N ILE A 100 -15.17 -8.24 9.31
CA ILE A 100 -14.51 -9.43 8.75
C ILE A 100 -13.77 -9.09 7.45
N TYR A 101 -14.41 -8.32 6.56
CA TYR A 101 -13.80 -7.91 5.30
C TYR A 101 -12.54 -7.07 5.51
N ILE A 102 -12.59 -6.06 6.39
CA ILE A 102 -11.44 -5.21 6.74
C ILE A 102 -10.31 -6.06 7.31
N TYR A 103 -10.61 -6.95 8.25
CA TYR A 103 -9.62 -7.84 8.86
C TYR A 103 -8.90 -8.73 7.83
N ILE A 104 -9.65 -9.33 6.89
CA ILE A 104 -9.07 -10.14 5.81
C ILE A 104 -8.19 -9.27 4.89
N ALA A 105 -8.66 -8.08 4.52
CA ALA A 105 -7.92 -7.17 3.65
C ALA A 105 -6.59 -6.73 4.29
N GLU A 106 -6.60 -6.33 5.57
CA GLU A 106 -5.39 -5.96 6.31
C GLU A 106 -4.40 -7.13 6.42
N SER A 107 -4.90 -8.35 6.67
CA SER A 107 -4.05 -9.54 6.73
C SER A 107 -3.39 -9.85 5.38
N ILE A 108 -4.12 -9.70 4.28
CA ILE A 108 -3.58 -9.89 2.92
C ILE A 108 -2.53 -8.82 2.62
N MET A 109 -2.83 -7.54 2.90
CA MET A 109 -1.90 -6.43 2.69
C MET A 109 -0.61 -6.62 3.50
N LYS A 110 -0.71 -6.97 4.79
CA LYS A 110 0.44 -7.24 5.65
C LYS A 110 1.31 -8.37 5.13
N ASN A 111 0.70 -9.44 4.62
CA ASN A 111 1.44 -10.57 4.04
C ASN A 111 2.10 -10.20 2.70
N ASN A 112 1.42 -9.43 1.85
CA ASN A 112 1.99 -8.96 0.60
C ASN A 112 3.18 -8.03 0.83
N HIS A 113 3.05 -7.05 1.72
CA HIS A 113 4.16 -6.18 2.13
C HIS A 113 5.34 -6.99 2.69
N TYR A 114 5.08 -7.97 3.57
CA TYR A 114 6.14 -8.84 4.08
C TYR A 114 6.87 -9.60 2.97
N ARG A 115 6.14 -10.13 1.97
CA ARG A 115 6.75 -10.84 0.84
C ARG A 115 7.55 -9.93 -0.08
N GLU A 116 7.05 -8.72 -0.32
CA GLU A 116 7.74 -7.69 -1.11
C GLU A 116 9.02 -7.24 -0.41
N ASP A 117 8.95 -6.87 0.87
CA ASP A 117 10.10 -6.47 1.67
C ASP A 117 11.15 -7.58 1.73
N LYS A 118 10.71 -8.84 1.95
CA LYS A 118 11.60 -10.00 1.96
C LYS A 118 12.31 -10.18 0.62
N LYS A 119 11.58 -10.06 -0.49
CA LYS A 119 12.16 -10.16 -1.84
C LYS A 119 13.17 -9.04 -2.10
N GLN A 120 12.85 -7.80 -1.72
CA GLN A 120 13.78 -6.66 -1.87
C GLN A 120 15.02 -6.85 -1.02
N TYR A 121 14.85 -7.37 0.20
CA TYR A 121 15.95 -7.71 1.08
C TYR A 121 16.87 -8.79 0.48
N GLU A 122 16.31 -9.87 -0.06
CA GLU A 122 17.07 -10.94 -0.72
C GLU A 122 17.89 -10.40 -1.92
N ILE A 123 17.31 -9.50 -2.71
CA ILE A 123 18.01 -8.80 -3.81
C ILE A 123 19.17 -7.95 -3.25
N ALA A 124 18.90 -7.13 -2.23
CA ALA A 124 19.91 -6.27 -1.62
C ALA A 124 21.07 -7.08 -1.01
N ILE A 125 20.77 -8.19 -0.32
CA ILE A 125 21.80 -9.07 0.25
C ILE A 125 22.62 -9.77 -0.84
N THR A 126 21.98 -10.19 -1.93
CA THR A 126 22.69 -10.74 -3.08
C THR A 126 23.65 -9.72 -3.68
N ASP A 127 23.23 -8.45 -3.80
CA ASP A 127 24.10 -7.36 -4.23
C ASP A 127 25.28 -7.14 -3.28
N VAL A 128 25.04 -7.10 -1.97
CA VAL A 128 26.10 -6.99 -0.95
C VAL A 128 27.09 -8.15 -1.04
N GLN A 129 26.61 -9.39 -1.18
CA GLN A 129 27.48 -10.56 -1.35
C GLN A 129 28.32 -10.44 -2.62
N ASN A 130 27.73 -10.04 -3.74
CA ASN A 130 28.44 -9.84 -5.00
C ASN A 130 29.48 -8.73 -4.91
N LYS A 131 29.16 -7.60 -4.26
CA LYS A 131 30.08 -6.49 -4.03
C LYS A 131 31.21 -6.88 -3.08
N LEU A 132 30.94 -7.69 -2.06
CA LEU A 132 31.95 -8.22 -1.14
C LEU A 132 33.00 -9.06 -1.88
N GLN A 133 32.60 -9.82 -2.92
CA GLN A 133 33.53 -10.60 -3.74
C GLN A 133 34.44 -9.71 -4.62
N LYS A 134 34.00 -8.49 -4.94
CA LYS A 134 34.68 -7.54 -5.85
C LYS A 134 35.12 -6.26 -5.15
N LEU A 135 35.44 -6.34 -3.86
CA LEU A 135 35.88 -5.20 -3.06
C LEU A 135 37.08 -4.49 -3.69
N SER A 136 37.04 -3.15 -3.67
CA SER A 136 38.14 -2.29 -4.11
C SER A 136 38.47 -1.25 -3.04
N LYS A 137 39.65 -0.60 -3.13
CA LYS A 137 40.14 0.36 -2.12
C LYS A 137 39.22 1.57 -1.85
N ASN A 138 38.21 1.80 -2.68
CA ASN A 138 37.24 2.88 -2.51
C ASN A 138 35.91 2.43 -1.91
N ALA A 139 35.84 1.18 -1.42
CA ALA A 139 34.64 0.64 -0.83
C ALA A 139 34.39 1.16 0.59
N TYR A 140 33.11 1.43 0.87
CA TYR A 140 32.60 1.77 2.18
C TYR A 140 31.54 0.73 2.54
N LEU A 141 31.74 0.04 3.66
CA LEU A 141 30.76 -0.92 4.19
C LEU A 141 29.89 -0.16 5.17
N ARG A 142 28.61 -0.05 4.87
CA ARG A 142 27.63 0.45 5.83
C ARG A 142 27.29 -0.66 6.81
N ILE A 143 27.48 -0.39 8.09
CA ILE A 143 27.21 -1.35 9.16
C ILE A 143 26.13 -0.82 10.10
N ILE A 144 25.24 -1.72 10.53
CA ILE A 144 24.17 -1.43 11.49
C ILE A 144 24.42 -2.21 12.77
N ASN A 145 24.31 -1.54 13.90
CA ASN A 145 24.27 -2.16 15.21
C ASN A 145 22.97 -2.96 15.37
N THR A 146 23.07 -4.28 15.54
CA THR A 146 21.90 -5.15 15.63
C THR A 146 21.24 -5.18 17.01
N GLU A 147 21.94 -4.72 18.04
CA GLU A 147 21.44 -4.71 19.42
C GLU A 147 20.82 -3.34 19.78
N LYS A 148 21.35 -2.27 19.20
CA LYS A 148 20.86 -0.90 19.36
C LYS A 148 20.89 -0.21 18.00
N PRO A 149 19.90 -0.46 17.13
CA PRO A 149 19.82 0.23 15.85
C PRO A 149 19.67 1.73 16.11
N ASP A 150 20.75 2.47 15.93
CA ASP A 150 20.77 3.92 15.96
C ASP A 150 20.53 4.47 14.56
N ASN A 151 20.08 5.73 14.50
CA ASN A 151 19.95 6.44 13.23
C ASN A 151 21.32 6.88 12.67
N GLU A 152 22.39 6.78 13.47
CA GLU A 152 23.74 7.13 13.03
C GLU A 152 24.31 6.05 12.12
N LYS A 153 24.50 6.37 10.84
CA LYS A 153 25.12 5.43 9.91
C LYS A 153 26.62 5.35 10.20
N THR A 154 27.06 4.19 10.65
CA THR A 154 28.49 3.88 10.79
C THR A 154 28.99 3.24 9.50
N LEU A 155 30.11 3.74 8.99
CA LEU A 155 30.77 3.23 7.79
C LEU A 155 32.16 2.68 8.12
N LEU A 156 32.56 1.63 7.42
CA LEU A 156 33.94 1.14 7.39
C LEU A 156 34.52 1.41 6.01
N LYS A 157 35.47 2.35 5.93
CA LYS A 157 36.19 2.64 4.69
C LYS A 157 37.35 1.67 4.54
N LEU A 158 37.37 0.90 3.45
CA LEU A 158 38.49 0.03 3.11
C LEU A 158 39.70 0.91 2.77
N ILE A 159 40.83 0.67 3.43
CA ILE A 159 42.08 1.40 3.16
C ILE A 159 43.11 0.53 2.44
N ASP A 160 43.12 -0.76 2.74
CA ASP A 160 44.05 -1.71 2.15
C ASP A 160 43.53 -3.15 2.26
N PHE A 161 43.99 -4.04 1.40
CA PHE A 161 43.68 -5.47 1.50
C PHE A 161 44.83 -6.31 0.93
N ASN A 162 45.12 -7.42 1.59
CA ASN A 162 46.11 -8.40 1.15
C ASN A 162 45.56 -9.81 1.34
N ASN A 163 45.48 -10.57 0.23
CA ASN A 163 44.96 -11.93 0.15
C ASN A 163 43.57 -12.08 0.78
N ASN A 164 43.51 -12.33 2.09
CA ASN A 164 42.29 -12.59 2.84
C ASN A 164 42.01 -11.54 3.92
N ASN A 165 42.92 -10.60 4.17
CA ASN A 165 42.80 -9.60 5.22
C ASN A 165 42.46 -8.23 4.64
N TYR A 166 41.41 -7.61 5.16
CA TYR A 166 40.88 -6.32 4.75
C TYR A 166 41.04 -5.34 5.90
N ARG A 167 41.70 -4.21 5.66
CA ARG A 167 41.96 -3.17 6.64
C ARG A 167 41.00 -2.00 6.45
N PHE A 168 40.32 -1.59 7.51
CA PHE A 168 39.32 -0.53 7.48
C PHE A 168 39.62 0.58 8.47
N ILE A 169 39.10 1.77 8.20
CA ILE A 169 38.95 2.84 9.18
C ILE A 169 37.46 3.14 9.37
N ILE A 170 37.08 3.41 10.61
CA ILE A 170 35.69 3.75 10.94
C ILE A 170 35.44 5.22 10.61
N LYS A 171 34.34 5.46 9.89
CA LYS A 171 33.83 6.81 9.63
C LYS A 171 32.41 6.89 10.17
N LYS A 172 32.10 7.98 10.86
CA LYS A 172 30.71 8.34 11.15
C LYS A 172 30.20 9.28 10.08
N VAL A 173 28.98 9.04 9.65
CA VAL A 173 28.27 9.93 8.76
C VAL A 173 27.32 10.77 9.60
N ARG A 174 27.56 12.07 9.61
CA ARG A 174 26.60 12.99 10.22
C ARG A 174 25.58 13.43 9.18
N PHE A 175 24.33 13.02 9.40
CA PHE A 175 23.20 13.49 8.61
C PHE A 175 22.91 14.95 8.97
N PRO A 176 22.82 15.85 7.98
CA PRO A 176 22.36 17.21 8.19
C PRO A 176 20.93 17.16 8.71
N LYS A 177 20.66 17.94 9.75
CA LYS A 177 19.30 18.09 10.30
C LYS A 177 18.46 19.06 9.47
N ASN A 178 19.13 19.92 8.71
CA ASN A 178 18.52 20.97 7.91
C ASN A 178 19.03 20.87 6.45
N SER A 179 18.21 21.28 5.48
CA SER A 179 18.54 21.25 4.03
C SER A 179 19.82 22.00 3.63
N ASN A 180 20.29 22.91 4.49
CA ASN A 180 21.45 23.77 4.23
C ASN A 180 22.72 23.26 4.94
N GLU A 181 22.61 22.24 5.79
CA GLU A 181 23.76 21.63 6.45
C GLU A 181 24.44 20.63 5.51
N LYS A 182 25.76 20.56 5.62
CA LYS A 182 26.56 19.66 4.80
C LYS A 182 26.74 18.31 5.47
N TYR A 183 26.77 17.25 4.67
CA TYR A 183 27.30 15.97 5.11
C TYR A 183 28.81 16.04 5.27
N TYR A 184 29.33 15.48 6.34
CA TYR A 184 30.76 15.23 6.48
C TYR A 184 31.01 13.87 7.12
N PHE A 185 32.14 13.27 6.75
CA PHE A 185 32.67 12.08 7.40
C PHE A 185 33.51 12.54 8.58
N GLU A 186 33.13 12.10 9.77
CA GLU A 186 33.94 12.29 10.96
C GLU A 186 34.78 11.04 11.21
N ASP A 187 36.08 11.24 11.40
CA ASP A 187 37.01 10.17 11.71
C ASP A 187 36.78 9.76 13.16
N PHE A 188 36.35 8.51 13.37
CA PHE A 188 35.98 8.05 14.70
C PHE A 188 37.20 7.76 15.62
N GLY A 189 38.39 8.26 15.26
CA GLY A 189 39.59 8.24 16.11
C GLY A 189 40.19 6.87 16.42
N ILE A 190 39.73 5.78 15.79
CA ILE A 190 40.20 4.41 16.08
C ILE A 190 41.31 3.99 15.10
N ASP A 191 42.26 3.20 15.62
CA ASP A 191 43.21 2.40 14.86
C ASP A 191 42.55 1.59 13.73
N THR A 192 43.34 1.21 12.74
CA THR A 192 42.85 0.42 11.60
C THR A 192 42.30 -0.93 12.07
N LEU A 193 41.05 -1.23 11.72
CA LEU A 193 40.44 -2.54 11.98
C LEU A 193 40.84 -3.53 10.90
N THR A 194 41.08 -4.80 11.23
CA THR A 194 41.42 -5.83 10.25
C THR A 194 40.47 -7.01 10.36
N PHE A 195 39.88 -7.43 9.24
CA PHE A 195 38.97 -8.57 9.17
C PHE A 195 39.33 -9.50 8.02
N THR A 196 39.06 -10.79 8.22
CA THR A 196 39.11 -11.78 7.16
C THR A 196 37.87 -11.70 6.28
N LYS A 197 37.96 -12.19 5.03
CA LYS A 197 36.78 -12.29 4.14
C LYS A 197 35.63 -13.09 4.77
N ASN A 198 35.96 -14.17 5.49
CA ASN A 198 34.99 -15.04 6.15
C ASN A 198 34.24 -14.31 7.29
N GLU A 199 34.94 -13.46 8.05
CA GLU A 199 34.27 -12.63 9.06
C GLU A 199 33.33 -11.61 8.43
N LEU A 200 33.75 -10.95 7.34
CA LEU A 200 32.87 -10.05 6.60
C LEU A 200 31.64 -10.78 6.03
N GLN A 201 31.80 -12.02 5.56
CA GLN A 201 30.68 -12.85 5.11
C GLN A 201 29.70 -13.17 6.25
N LYS A 202 30.21 -13.50 7.45
CA LYS A 202 29.38 -13.73 8.65
C LYS A 202 28.64 -12.49 9.14
N ALA A 203 29.10 -11.29 8.75
CA ALA A 203 28.42 -10.05 9.05
C ALA A 203 27.24 -9.77 8.09
N ILE A 204 27.07 -10.52 7.00
CA ILE A 204 25.93 -10.37 6.07
C ILE A 204 24.78 -11.28 6.53
N CYS A 205 23.69 -10.69 7.01
CA CYS A 205 22.51 -11.45 7.43
C CYS A 205 21.70 -11.91 6.22
N THR A 206 21.61 -13.20 5.95
CA THR A 206 20.78 -13.72 4.85
C THR A 206 19.32 -13.96 5.26
N ASP A 207 19.04 -13.98 6.56
CA ASP A 207 17.71 -14.21 7.10
C ASP A 207 16.98 -12.88 7.34
N TYR A 208 15.90 -12.65 6.59
CA TYR A 208 15.07 -11.45 6.71
C TYR A 208 14.31 -11.40 8.05
N ASP A 209 13.92 -12.53 8.62
CA ASP A 209 13.11 -12.57 9.84
C ASP A 209 13.95 -12.16 11.06
N ILE A 210 15.25 -12.51 11.07
CA ILE A 210 16.22 -12.01 12.07
C ILE A 210 16.28 -10.48 12.05
N VAL A 211 16.29 -9.89 10.86
CA VAL A 211 16.39 -8.43 10.68
C VAL A 211 15.11 -7.73 11.09
N LYS A 212 13.97 -8.23 10.64
CA LYS A 212 12.66 -7.66 10.91
C LYS A 212 12.32 -7.71 12.40
N GLU A 213 12.75 -8.76 13.09
CA GLU A 213 12.53 -8.93 14.54
C GLU A 213 13.66 -8.31 15.39
N TYR A 214 14.63 -7.62 14.77
CA TYR A 214 15.78 -7.01 15.45
C TYR A 214 16.55 -8.00 16.35
N LYS A 215 16.67 -9.25 15.92
CA LYS A 215 17.43 -10.27 16.64
C LYS A 215 18.93 -9.98 16.52
N PRO A 216 19.72 -10.11 17.60
CA PRO A 216 21.16 -9.89 17.56
C PRO A 216 21.86 -10.81 16.55
N TYR A 217 22.59 -10.23 15.58
CA TYR A 217 23.28 -10.96 14.51
C TYR A 217 24.55 -10.22 14.06
N GLY A 218 25.52 -10.96 13.51
CA GLY A 218 26.68 -10.38 12.85
C GLY A 218 27.97 -10.45 13.67
N VAL A 219 28.89 -9.51 13.40
CA VAL A 219 30.27 -9.53 13.89
C VAL A 219 30.56 -8.30 14.75
N ARG A 220 31.43 -8.46 15.74
CA ARG A 220 31.93 -7.34 16.56
C ARG A 220 33.05 -6.64 15.81
N PHE A 221 32.72 -5.58 15.08
CA PHE A 221 33.74 -4.78 14.39
C PHE A 221 34.54 -3.92 15.37
N PHE A 222 33.87 -3.40 16.40
CA PHE A 222 34.46 -2.66 17.50
C PHE A 222 33.57 -2.79 18.73
N GLY A 223 34.14 -2.58 19.92
CA GLY A 223 33.41 -2.73 21.17
C GLY A 223 32.87 -4.14 21.40
N LYS A 224 31.75 -4.26 22.13
CA LYS A 224 31.12 -5.53 22.50
C LYS A 224 29.87 -5.87 21.65
N GLU A 225 29.36 -4.89 20.92
CA GLU A 225 28.09 -4.95 20.19
C GLU A 225 28.29 -5.64 18.84
N LYS A 226 27.25 -6.33 18.35
CA LYS A 226 27.27 -6.99 17.04
C LYS A 226 26.72 -6.08 15.96
N TYR A 227 27.44 -5.99 14.84
CA TYR A 227 27.00 -5.28 13.66
C TYR A 227 26.86 -6.22 12.48
N ARG A 228 25.92 -5.86 11.59
CA ARG A 228 25.77 -6.48 10.28
C ARG A 228 26.15 -5.50 9.18
N ILE A 229 26.63 -6.03 8.06
CA ILE A 229 26.83 -5.24 6.83
C ILE A 229 25.47 -5.11 6.16
N GLU A 230 25.02 -3.87 5.96
CA GLU A 230 23.75 -3.54 5.30
C GLU A 230 23.95 -3.27 3.80
N SER A 231 24.94 -2.46 3.45
CA SER A 231 25.26 -2.10 2.07
C SER A 231 26.77 -1.97 1.87
N ILE A 232 27.21 -2.11 0.61
CA ILE A 232 28.58 -1.77 0.18
C ILE A 232 28.45 -0.70 -0.91
N GLU A 233 29.13 0.42 -0.69
CA GLU A 233 29.04 1.62 -1.50
C GLU A 233 30.42 2.03 -2.00
N TYR A 234 30.47 2.67 -3.17
CA TYR A 234 31.70 3.14 -3.81
C TYR A 234 31.54 4.63 -4.14
N PHE A 235 32.24 5.50 -3.42
CA PHE A 235 32.11 6.96 -3.56
C PHE A 235 33.06 7.58 -4.60
N ASP A 236 33.78 6.77 -5.38
CA ASP A 236 34.70 7.22 -6.43
C ASP A 236 34.03 7.44 -7.80
N LYS A 237 32.73 7.17 -7.86
CA LYS A 237 31.87 7.27 -9.04
C LYS A 237 30.57 7.95 -8.61
N PRO A 238 29.79 8.58 -9.51
CA PRO A 238 28.44 8.99 -9.15
C PRO A 238 27.67 7.75 -8.72
N VAL A 239 26.82 7.91 -7.71
CA VAL A 239 25.90 6.88 -7.25
C VAL A 239 24.55 7.53 -7.27
N ILE A 240 23.89 7.40 -8.43
CA ILE A 240 22.59 8.01 -8.67
C ILE A 240 21.52 7.03 -8.23
N ASP A 241 20.80 7.39 -7.17
CA ASP A 241 19.59 6.71 -6.73
C ASP A 241 18.39 7.63 -7.00
N GLY A 242 17.18 7.11 -6.92
CA GLY A 242 15.99 7.93 -7.10
C GLY A 242 14.68 7.24 -6.77
N ASN A 243 13.68 8.05 -6.44
CA ASN A 243 12.29 7.62 -6.22
C ASN A 243 11.31 8.48 -7.04
N ILE A 244 10.13 7.95 -7.37
CA ILE A 244 9.06 8.78 -7.96
C ILE A 244 8.54 9.62 -6.81
N ASP A 245 8.50 10.93 -7.00
CA ASP A 245 7.78 11.79 -6.07
C ASP A 245 6.30 11.35 -6.03
N TRP A 246 5.82 10.84 -4.90
CA TRP A 246 4.44 10.38 -4.75
C TRP A 246 3.42 11.52 -4.78
N ASP A 247 3.82 12.77 -4.54
CA ASP A 247 2.93 13.92 -4.70
C ASP A 247 2.51 14.12 -6.15
N PHE A 248 3.35 13.67 -7.08
CA PHE A 248 3.00 13.60 -8.49
C PHE A 248 1.81 12.64 -8.76
N TRP A 249 1.71 11.51 -8.04
CA TRP A 249 0.55 10.60 -8.12
C TRP A 249 -0.73 11.19 -7.54
N ASN A 250 -0.63 12.09 -6.54
CA ASN A 250 -1.77 12.83 -6.04
C ASN A 250 -2.30 13.82 -7.09
N VAL A 251 -1.41 14.41 -7.90
CA VAL A 251 -1.77 15.25 -9.06
C VAL A 251 -2.41 14.40 -10.17
N ILE A 252 -1.84 13.24 -10.51
CA ILE A 252 -2.46 12.31 -11.48
C ILE A 252 -3.85 11.87 -11.00
N ARG A 253 -4.03 11.50 -9.73
CA ARG A 253 -5.34 11.08 -9.20
C ARG A 253 -6.37 12.22 -9.28
N LYS A 254 -5.99 13.46 -8.96
CA LYS A 254 -6.85 14.64 -9.12
C LYS A 254 -7.19 14.90 -10.59
N GLN A 255 -6.22 14.79 -11.49
CA GLN A 255 -6.43 14.94 -12.94
C GLN A 255 -7.27 13.81 -13.53
N LYS A 256 -7.11 12.56 -13.05
CA LYS A 256 -7.98 11.43 -13.38
C LYS A 256 -9.41 11.68 -12.93
N PHE A 257 -9.61 12.21 -11.72
CA PHE A 257 -10.94 12.59 -11.24
C PHE A 257 -11.59 13.68 -12.09
N GLN A 258 -10.84 14.72 -12.45
CA GLN A 258 -11.30 15.76 -13.39
C GLN A 258 -11.59 15.20 -14.80
N TYR A 259 -10.83 14.20 -15.24
CA TYR A 259 -11.01 13.51 -16.52
C TYR A 259 -12.24 12.59 -16.54
N TYR A 260 -12.47 11.81 -15.48
CA TYR A 260 -13.71 11.02 -15.37
C TYR A 260 -14.92 11.95 -15.44
N ASN A 261 -14.85 13.12 -14.82
CA ASN A 261 -15.86 14.16 -14.98
C ASN A 261 -15.92 14.73 -16.41
N SER A 262 -14.80 14.92 -17.11
CA SER A 262 -14.80 15.45 -18.48
C SER A 262 -15.36 14.49 -19.53
N ARG A 263 -15.29 13.18 -19.27
CA ARG A 263 -15.93 12.14 -20.10
C ARG A 263 -17.46 12.22 -20.05
N PHE A 264 -18.02 12.74 -18.95
CA PHE A 264 -19.44 13.08 -18.85
C PHE A 264 -19.79 14.42 -19.52
N THR A 265 -18.82 15.32 -19.72
CA THR A 265 -19.07 16.66 -20.30
C THR A 265 -18.67 16.81 -21.78
N GLY A 266 -18.07 15.80 -22.40
CA GLY A 266 -17.74 15.79 -23.84
C GLY A 266 -16.49 16.58 -24.23
N TYR A 267 -15.69 17.06 -23.28
CA TYR A 267 -14.44 17.77 -23.57
C TYR A 267 -13.31 16.81 -23.99
N LYS A 268 -12.81 16.96 -25.22
CA LYS A 268 -11.59 16.31 -25.73
C LYS A 268 -10.37 17.10 -25.23
N ASN A 269 -9.84 16.74 -24.07
CA ASN A 269 -8.51 17.22 -23.67
C ASN A 269 -7.45 16.34 -24.34
N GLU A 270 -6.54 16.97 -25.10
CA GLU A 270 -5.31 16.32 -25.56
C GLU A 270 -4.53 15.87 -24.32
N ARG A 271 -4.38 14.55 -24.17
CA ARG A 271 -3.81 13.94 -22.97
C ARG A 271 -2.30 14.18 -22.95
N SER A 272 -1.82 15.06 -22.08
CA SER A 272 -0.41 15.15 -21.71
C SER A 272 -0.29 15.05 -20.20
N TRP A 273 0.44 14.04 -19.75
CA TRP A 273 0.80 13.82 -18.36
C TRP A 273 2.25 14.27 -18.22
N THR A 274 2.52 15.27 -17.40
CA THR A 274 3.89 15.57 -16.93
C THR A 274 4.21 14.62 -15.79
N PHE A 275 5.46 14.26 -15.50
CA PHE A 275 5.88 13.54 -14.28
C PHE A 275 7.30 13.94 -13.87
N LYS A 276 7.66 13.75 -12.60
CA LYS A 276 9.00 14.06 -12.08
C LYS A 276 9.66 12.81 -11.51
N LEU A 277 10.91 12.59 -11.92
CA LEU A 277 11.81 11.64 -11.30
C LEU A 277 12.68 12.38 -10.30
N THR A 278 12.73 11.88 -9.07
CA THR A 278 13.59 12.44 -8.04
C THR A 278 14.87 11.64 -7.99
N PHE A 279 16.00 12.31 -8.03
CA PHE A 279 17.30 11.70 -7.95
C PHE A 279 18.10 12.24 -6.79
N GLN A 280 18.97 11.40 -6.25
CA GLN A 280 19.98 11.73 -5.26
C GLN A 280 21.33 11.19 -5.74
N ASN A 281 22.39 11.97 -5.58
CA ASN A 281 23.75 11.54 -5.90
C ASN A 281 24.55 11.33 -4.61
N PHE A 282 24.81 10.08 -4.30
CA PHE A 282 25.64 9.71 -3.15
C PHE A 282 27.14 9.71 -3.46
N GLY A 283 27.51 9.81 -4.74
CA GLY A 283 28.89 9.69 -5.22
C GLY A 283 29.61 11.01 -5.46
N ILE A 284 30.57 11.01 -6.40
CA ILE A 284 31.25 12.23 -6.86
C ILE A 284 30.28 13.19 -7.57
N PRO A 285 30.52 14.52 -7.56
CA PRO A 285 29.67 15.46 -8.28
C PRO A 285 29.70 15.17 -9.79
N VAL A 286 28.54 15.22 -10.42
CA VAL A 286 28.40 15.03 -11.87
C VAL A 286 27.35 15.96 -12.45
N ASN A 287 27.34 16.10 -13.76
CA ASN A 287 26.31 16.80 -14.51
C ASN A 287 25.54 15.82 -15.38
N LEU A 288 24.21 15.82 -15.32
CA LEU A 288 23.38 15.12 -16.30
C LEU A 288 23.45 15.90 -17.62
N ILE A 289 24.18 15.40 -18.60
CA ILE A 289 24.45 16.11 -19.86
C ILE A 289 23.58 15.64 -21.01
N LYS A 290 23.00 14.44 -20.93
CA LYS A 290 22.19 13.88 -22.02
C LYS A 290 21.18 12.86 -21.51
N ILE A 291 19.98 12.89 -22.07
CA ILE A 291 18.94 11.86 -21.90
C ILE A 291 18.55 11.33 -23.28
N GLN A 292 18.53 10.01 -23.47
CA GLN A 292 18.15 9.37 -24.72
C GLN A 292 17.05 8.33 -24.47
N ASN A 293 15.91 8.44 -25.14
CA ASN A 293 14.88 7.40 -25.06
C ASN A 293 15.34 6.15 -25.81
N ILE A 294 15.28 5.01 -25.14
CA ILE A 294 15.51 3.67 -25.70
C ILE A 294 14.17 3.03 -26.07
N GLU A 295 13.19 3.06 -25.16
CA GLU A 295 11.86 2.48 -25.35
C GLU A 295 10.78 3.50 -24.96
N ASN A 296 9.78 3.65 -25.83
CA ASN A 296 8.69 4.62 -25.75
C ASN A 296 9.17 6.09 -25.70
N LYS A 297 8.53 6.94 -26.52
CA LYS A 297 8.95 8.35 -26.64
C LYS A 297 8.38 9.14 -25.47
N ILE A 298 9.24 9.45 -24.50
CA ILE A 298 8.98 10.41 -23.43
C ILE A 298 9.60 11.76 -23.80
N GLN A 299 8.87 12.85 -23.58
CA GLN A 299 9.39 14.18 -23.82
C GLN A 299 9.99 14.72 -22.52
N TRP A 300 11.32 14.65 -22.38
CA TRP A 300 12.04 15.28 -21.26
C TRP A 300 12.00 16.80 -21.41
N THR A 301 11.66 17.52 -20.34
CA THR A 301 11.37 18.96 -20.40
C THR A 301 12.45 19.84 -19.78
N ASP A 302 13.36 19.30 -18.98
CA ASP A 302 14.41 20.11 -18.34
C ASP A 302 15.50 20.52 -19.32
N ASN A 303 16.11 21.66 -19.01
CA ASN A 303 17.32 22.13 -19.68
C ASN A 303 18.54 21.40 -19.12
N LEU A 304 19.34 20.81 -20.01
CA LEU A 304 20.62 20.18 -19.66
C LEU A 304 21.78 21.17 -19.93
N PRO A 305 22.88 21.11 -19.15
CA PRO A 305 23.15 20.15 -18.09
C PRO A 305 22.47 20.45 -16.75
N ILE A 306 22.16 19.41 -15.98
CA ILE A 306 21.66 19.55 -14.59
C ILE A 306 22.78 19.11 -13.64
N GLU A 307 23.12 19.94 -12.65
CA GLU A 307 24.17 19.66 -11.67
C GLU A 307 23.66 18.70 -10.58
N PHE A 308 24.39 17.60 -10.38
CA PHE A 308 24.19 16.62 -9.32
C PHE A 308 25.36 16.70 -8.35
N LYS A 309 25.22 17.55 -7.33
CA LYS A 309 26.24 17.72 -6.29
C LYS A 309 26.50 16.38 -5.58
N SER A 310 27.74 16.18 -5.15
CA SER A 310 28.09 15.03 -4.31
C SER A 310 27.35 15.09 -2.98
N TYR A 311 27.40 13.96 -2.28
CA TYR A 311 26.97 13.69 -0.91
C TYR A 311 26.92 14.88 0.06
N GLU A 312 27.80 15.88 -0.04
CA GLU A 312 27.75 17.13 0.75
C GLU A 312 26.36 17.80 0.80
N TYR A 313 25.47 17.58 -0.19
CA TYR A 313 24.07 18.05 -0.16
C TYR A 313 23.14 17.00 -0.78
N LEU A 314 22.47 16.16 0.03
CA LEU A 314 21.34 15.35 -0.45
C LEU A 314 20.12 16.26 -0.68
N SER A 315 20.20 17.11 -1.70
CA SER A 315 19.04 17.77 -2.28
C SER A 315 18.41 16.82 -3.29
N ASP A 316 17.10 16.64 -3.20
CA ASP A 316 16.31 15.99 -4.23
C ASP A 316 16.44 16.77 -5.55
N ILE A 317 16.95 16.11 -6.58
CA ILE A 317 17.06 16.68 -7.93
C ILE A 317 15.93 16.12 -8.77
N TYR A 318 15.08 17.00 -9.28
CA TYR A 318 13.96 16.59 -10.11
C TYR A 318 14.33 16.66 -11.59
N VAL A 319 14.06 15.58 -12.32
CA VAL A 319 14.02 15.60 -13.78
C VAL A 319 12.59 15.32 -14.21
N GLN A 320 12.01 16.28 -14.90
CA GLN A 320 10.66 16.30 -15.40
C GLN A 320 10.58 15.80 -16.86
N ALA A 321 9.52 15.06 -17.11
CA ALA A 321 9.15 14.57 -18.43
C ALA A 321 7.65 14.74 -18.66
N SER A 322 7.22 14.60 -19.91
CA SER A 322 5.82 14.48 -20.29
C SER A 322 5.58 13.31 -21.24
N THR A 323 4.36 12.78 -21.19
CA THR A 323 3.91 11.64 -22.00
C THR A 323 2.42 11.75 -22.31
N THR A 324 1.99 11.17 -23.43
CA THR A 324 0.56 11.04 -23.75
C THR A 324 -0.04 9.72 -23.28
N SER A 325 0.81 8.76 -22.89
CA SER A 325 0.38 7.45 -22.37
C SER A 325 -0.20 7.58 -20.96
N ASP A 326 -1.17 6.71 -20.63
CA ASP A 326 -1.72 6.65 -19.27
C ASP A 326 -0.62 6.23 -18.28
N PRO A 327 -0.39 6.97 -17.19
CA PRO A 327 0.62 6.65 -16.18
C PRO A 327 0.56 5.23 -15.64
N ASP A 328 -0.63 4.61 -15.52
CA ASP A 328 -0.75 3.25 -14.97
C ASP A 328 -0.21 2.18 -15.93
N THR A 329 -0.09 2.54 -17.21
CA THR A 329 0.35 1.64 -18.29
C THR A 329 1.65 2.12 -18.94
N LEU A 330 2.19 3.25 -18.46
CA LEU A 330 3.40 3.82 -19.01
C LEU A 330 4.56 2.88 -18.74
N LYS A 331 5.12 2.33 -19.81
CA LYS A 331 6.42 1.68 -19.77
C LYS A 331 7.41 2.56 -20.50
N PHE A 332 8.59 2.77 -19.97
CA PHE A 332 9.63 3.50 -20.69
C PHE A 332 11.02 3.05 -20.29
N LYS A 333 11.97 3.35 -21.16
CA LYS A 333 13.38 3.14 -20.88
C LYS A 333 14.18 4.27 -21.49
N SER A 334 14.96 4.96 -20.67
CA SER A 334 15.78 6.08 -21.10
C SER A 334 17.20 5.93 -20.55
N LYS A 335 18.18 6.28 -21.37
CA LYS A 335 19.59 6.33 -21.03
C LYS A 335 19.95 7.73 -20.57
N PHE A 336 20.38 7.85 -19.32
CA PHE A 336 20.91 9.05 -18.71
C PHE A 336 22.43 9.01 -18.75
N ILE A 337 23.07 10.06 -19.28
CA ILE A 337 24.52 10.17 -19.37
C ILE A 337 24.96 11.33 -18.49
N PHE A 338 25.77 10.99 -17.49
CA PHE A 338 26.38 11.93 -16.55
C PHE A 338 27.84 12.15 -16.90
N GLU A 339 28.36 13.34 -16.63
CA GLU A 339 29.76 13.71 -16.84
C GLU A 339 30.34 14.36 -15.57
N ASP A 340 31.51 13.90 -15.11
CA ASP A 340 32.22 14.51 -13.99
C ASP A 340 33.09 15.71 -14.41
N SER A 341 33.76 16.34 -13.44
CA SER A 341 34.69 17.46 -13.70
C SER A 341 35.90 17.06 -14.55
N PHE A 342 36.23 15.77 -14.65
CA PHE A 342 37.33 15.21 -15.44
C PHE A 342 36.89 14.72 -16.82
N LYS A 343 35.63 14.97 -17.22
CA LYS A 343 35.04 14.52 -18.50
C LYS A 343 34.87 13.00 -18.62
N ASN A 344 34.91 12.26 -17.50
CA ASN A 344 34.51 10.87 -17.48
C ASN A 344 32.99 10.77 -17.61
N LYS A 345 32.51 9.85 -18.44
CA LYS A 345 31.09 9.65 -18.69
C LYS A 345 30.58 8.41 -17.95
N TYR A 346 29.39 8.54 -17.38
CA TYR A 346 28.71 7.47 -16.65
C TYR A 346 27.32 7.29 -17.22
N GLU A 347 26.96 6.04 -17.50
CA GLU A 347 25.70 5.70 -18.14
C GLU A 347 24.77 5.00 -17.16
N TYR A 348 23.53 5.47 -17.13
CA TYR A 348 22.46 4.90 -16.31
C TYR A 348 21.25 4.64 -17.20
N ILE A 349 20.59 3.51 -16.99
CA ILE A 349 19.35 3.14 -17.63
C ILE A 349 18.24 3.34 -16.61
N VAL A 350 17.32 4.25 -16.90
CA VAL A 350 16.13 4.47 -16.11
C VAL A 350 14.97 3.79 -16.81
N LYS A 351 14.36 2.81 -16.14
CA LYS A 351 13.19 2.06 -16.65
C LYS A 351 11.98 2.41 -15.81
N GLY A 352 10.88 2.86 -16.41
CA GLY A 352 9.59 2.97 -15.74
C GLY A 352 8.62 1.88 -16.17
N ASP A 353 7.83 1.37 -15.23
CA ASP A 353 6.69 0.47 -15.44
C ASP A 353 5.54 0.87 -14.50
N GLY A 354 4.58 1.62 -15.03
CA GLY A 354 3.48 2.19 -14.26
C GLY A 354 3.96 3.22 -13.24
N ALA A 355 3.70 2.94 -11.97
CA ALA A 355 4.11 3.77 -10.82
C ALA A 355 5.51 3.50 -10.29
N TRP A 356 6.22 2.55 -10.90
CA TRP A 356 7.55 2.15 -10.46
C TRP A 356 8.58 2.55 -11.50
N TYR A 357 9.78 2.89 -11.04
CA TYR A 357 10.94 2.89 -11.91
C TYR A 357 12.16 2.32 -11.21
N GLU A 358 13.14 1.95 -12.01
CA GLU A 358 14.41 1.40 -11.58
C GLU A 358 15.53 2.17 -12.28
N ILE A 359 16.56 2.55 -11.54
CA ILE A 359 17.80 3.10 -12.08
C ILE A 359 18.85 1.98 -12.07
N ILE A 360 19.25 1.55 -13.26
CA ILE A 360 20.28 0.52 -13.43
C ILE A 360 21.52 1.21 -13.95
N ARG A 361 22.63 1.08 -13.22
CA ARG A 361 23.93 1.49 -13.73
C ARG A 361 24.38 0.51 -14.82
N ASN A 362 24.73 1.03 -16.00
CA ASN A 362 25.21 0.22 -17.12
C ASN A 362 26.72 -0.07 -17.03
#